data_AF-A0A6C0AQR4-F1
#
_entry.id   AF-A0A6C0AQR4-F1
#
_cell.length_a   1.000
_cell.length_b   1.000
_cell.length_c   1.000
_cell.angle_alpha   90.00
_cell.angle_beta   90.00
_cell.angle_gamma   90.00
#
_symmetry.space_group_name_H-M   'P 1'
#
loop_
_entity.id
_entity.type
_entity.pdbx_description
1 polymer ?
#
loop_
_entity_poly.entity_id
_entity_poly.type
_entity_poly.pdbx_seq_one_letter_code
_entity_poly.pdbx_strand_id
1 'polypeptide(L)'
;MSFIINRVFPIYRETVSIENRIREFEIQCANKCQNLTPREFKCWLYEVEIELLKLFAERKCHYMTSRDLTVHEINQCINKITEYTYRIYRSNYFIVTENGHDEEDQSFEDEMVHLLHSIRNGITSNEAPTNEMLAAALENDMRSAMLFYNVMLSINSRREIIVPRRKFDIKLEEEKEEEKEIECFICLENISNITCIKQNCSHECCATCLIKTINADKRPKPLCAMCRTPIENLVVKTTNIKNELCEIFT
;
A
#
# COMPACT_ATOMS: atom_id res chain seq x y z
N MET A 1 -49.19 -37.08 3.30
CA MET A 1 -48.78 -35.72 2.89
C MET A 1 -48.76 -34.83 4.12
N SER A 2 -47.59 -34.52 4.68
CA SER A 2 -47.41 -33.39 5.61
C SER A 2 -45.97 -32.89 5.48
N PHE A 3 -45.85 -31.60 5.16
CA PHE A 3 -44.60 -30.90 4.84
C PHE A 3 -43.76 -30.63 6.10
N ILE A 4 -42.45 -30.86 5.98
CA ILE A 4 -41.41 -30.39 6.90
C ILE A 4 -40.86 -29.09 6.29
N ILE A 5 -41.22 -27.92 6.83
CA ILE A 5 -40.53 -26.66 6.54
C ILE A 5 -40.46 -25.85 7.84
N ASN A 6 -39.31 -25.19 8.04
CA ASN A 6 -38.97 -24.15 9.02
C ASN A 6 -38.23 -24.56 10.28
N ARG A 7 -36.89 -24.67 10.18
CA ARG A 7 -35.93 -24.14 11.17
C ARG A 7 -34.56 -23.88 10.52
N VAL A 8 -34.46 -22.80 9.75
CA VAL A 8 -33.18 -22.13 9.43
C VAL A 8 -33.46 -20.63 9.53
N PHE A 9 -32.49 -19.83 9.96
CA PHE A 9 -32.50 -18.37 10.18
C PHE A 9 -32.73 -17.86 11.63
N PRO A 10 -31.71 -18.01 12.49
CA PRO A 10 -31.36 -16.99 13.49
C PRO A 10 -30.07 -16.21 13.17
N ILE A 11 -29.23 -16.68 12.23
CA ILE A 11 -27.85 -16.18 12.05
C ILE A 11 -27.80 -14.77 11.42
N TYR A 12 -28.84 -14.34 10.70
CA TYR A 12 -28.78 -13.13 9.88
C TYR A 12 -28.99 -11.80 10.66
N ARG A 13 -29.52 -11.83 11.88
CA ARG A 13 -29.76 -10.59 12.67
C ARG A 13 -28.55 -10.12 13.45
N GLU A 14 -27.67 -11.02 13.89
CA GLU A 14 -26.48 -10.64 14.67
C GLU A 14 -25.34 -10.09 13.79
N THR A 15 -25.20 -10.57 12.56
CA THR A 15 -24.12 -10.14 11.65
C THR A 15 -24.23 -8.67 11.25
N VAL A 16 -25.45 -8.19 11.00
CA VAL A 16 -25.73 -6.78 10.67
C VAL A 16 -25.36 -5.85 11.83
N SER A 17 -25.49 -6.32 13.07
CA SER A 17 -25.10 -5.55 14.26
C SER A 17 -23.59 -5.36 14.34
N ILE A 18 -22.82 -6.42 14.06
CA ILE A 18 -21.35 -6.39 14.17
C ILE A 18 -20.73 -5.45 13.12
N GLU A 19 -21.22 -5.48 11.89
CA GLU A 19 -20.69 -4.60 10.82
C GLU A 19 -20.94 -3.13 11.12
N ASN A 20 -22.12 -2.79 11.65
CA ASN A 20 -22.42 -1.44 12.07
C ASN A 20 -21.52 -0.98 13.23
N ARG A 21 -21.26 -1.85 14.21
CA ARG A 21 -20.32 -1.56 15.31
C ARG A 21 -18.89 -1.31 14.81
N ILE A 22 -18.41 -2.12 13.87
CA ILE A 22 -17.07 -1.95 13.27
C ILE A 22 -16.99 -0.63 12.50
N ARG A 23 -18.03 -0.30 11.72
CA ARG A 23 -18.10 0.95 10.96
C ARG A 23 -18.16 2.17 11.87
N GLU A 24 -18.94 2.13 12.94
CA GLU A 24 -19.01 3.20 13.93
C GLU A 24 -17.67 3.39 14.63
N PHE A 25 -16.99 2.29 14.98
CA PHE A 25 -15.65 2.33 15.56
C PHE A 25 -14.61 2.91 14.59
N GLU A 26 -14.71 2.61 13.29
CA GLU A 26 -13.87 3.20 12.24
C GLU A 26 -14.00 4.73 12.20
N ILE A 27 -15.24 5.23 12.26
CA ILE A 27 -15.54 6.67 12.27
C ILE A 27 -14.95 7.33 13.53
N GLN A 28 -15.06 6.67 14.69
CA GLN A 28 -14.44 7.16 15.93
C GLN A 28 -12.91 7.24 15.81
N CYS A 29 -12.28 6.19 15.27
CA CYS A 29 -10.84 6.16 15.01
C CYS A 29 -10.42 7.31 14.08
N ALA A 30 -11.13 7.49 12.97
CA ALA A 30 -10.89 8.57 12.01
C ALA A 30 -10.97 9.96 12.66
N ASN A 31 -11.98 10.20 13.51
CA ASN A 31 -12.14 11.47 14.23
C ASN A 31 -11.07 11.69 15.30
N LYS A 32 -10.75 10.66 16.08
CA LYS A 32 -9.75 10.73 17.16
C LYS A 32 -8.34 10.97 16.62
N CYS A 33 -7.97 10.31 15.52
CA CYS A 33 -6.62 10.45 14.95
C CYS A 33 -6.32 11.85 14.38
N GLN A 34 -7.33 12.70 14.14
CA GLN A 34 -7.11 14.09 13.73
C GLN A 34 -6.54 14.94 14.88
N ASN A 35 -6.91 14.63 16.11
CA ASN A 35 -6.63 15.48 17.29
C ASN A 35 -5.62 14.87 18.25
N LEU A 36 -5.39 13.56 18.19
CA LEU A 36 -4.43 12.86 19.04
C LEU A 36 -3.10 12.66 18.32
N THR A 37 -2.01 12.50 19.08
CA THR A 37 -0.77 11.87 18.59
C THR A 37 -0.93 10.34 18.57
N PRO A 38 -0.09 9.56 17.86
CA PRO A 38 -0.19 8.10 17.87
C PRO A 38 -0.09 7.50 19.27
N ARG A 39 0.73 8.09 20.15
CA ARG A 39 0.87 7.63 21.53
C ARG A 39 -0.44 7.82 22.31
N GLU A 40 -1.03 9.00 22.24
CA GLU A 40 -2.32 9.29 22.90
C GLU A 40 -3.46 8.48 22.29
N PHE A 41 -3.42 8.23 20.99
CA PHE A 41 -4.38 7.37 20.30
C PHE A 41 -4.29 5.92 20.78
N LYS A 42 -3.08 5.38 20.95
CA LYS A 42 -2.89 4.05 21.56
C LYS A 42 -3.43 4.02 23.00
N CYS A 43 -3.18 5.05 23.81
CA CYS A 43 -3.74 5.17 25.15
C CYS A 43 -5.28 5.09 25.13
N TRP A 44 -5.93 5.83 24.21
CA TRP A 44 -7.38 5.76 24.03
C TRP A 44 -7.86 4.37 23.59
N LEU A 45 -7.12 3.67 22.73
CA LEU A 45 -7.47 2.31 22.31
C LEU A 45 -7.46 1.30 23.48
N TYR A 46 -6.66 1.48 24.53
CA TYR A 46 -6.71 0.62 25.71
C TYR A 46 -8.02 0.72 26.51
N GLU A 47 -8.81 1.78 26.28
CA GLU A 47 -10.13 1.97 26.93
C GLU A 47 -11.27 1.31 26.14
N VAL A 48 -10.99 0.78 24.94
CA VAL A 48 -11.98 0.17 24.06
C VAL A 48 -12.15 -1.32 24.39
N GLU A 49 -13.36 -1.84 24.21
CA GLU A 49 -13.69 -3.26 24.35
C GLU A 49 -12.75 -4.15 23.50
N ILE A 50 -12.14 -5.14 24.13
CA ILE A 50 -11.09 -6.00 23.54
C ILE A 50 -11.63 -6.75 22.32
N GLU A 51 -12.86 -7.26 22.38
CA GLU A 51 -13.54 -7.95 21.28
C GLU A 51 -13.68 -7.06 20.05
N LEU A 52 -13.94 -5.76 20.25
CA LEU A 52 -14.07 -4.80 19.15
C LEU A 52 -12.71 -4.49 18.51
N LEU A 53 -11.66 -4.34 19.32
CA LEU A 53 -10.28 -4.20 18.83
C LEU A 53 -9.87 -5.41 17.99
N LYS A 54 -10.14 -6.61 18.47
CA LYS A 54 -9.86 -7.87 17.77
C LYS A 54 -10.56 -7.92 16.41
N LEU A 55 -11.88 -7.75 16.41
CA LEU A 55 -12.71 -7.80 15.20
C LEU A 55 -12.28 -6.74 14.18
N PHE A 56 -11.95 -5.54 14.64
CA PHE A 56 -11.49 -4.47 13.77
C PHE A 56 -10.11 -4.79 13.17
N ALA A 57 -9.16 -5.26 14.00
CA ALA A 57 -7.82 -5.64 13.54
C ALA A 57 -7.87 -6.77 12.50
N GLU A 58 -8.72 -7.78 12.69
CA GLU A 58 -8.90 -8.89 11.74
C GLU A 58 -9.53 -8.43 10.42
N ARG A 59 -10.61 -7.62 10.48
CA ARG A 59 -11.38 -7.25 9.29
C ARG A 59 -10.79 -6.10 8.49
N LYS A 60 -10.21 -5.10 9.16
CA LYS A 60 -9.73 -3.86 8.53
C LYS A 60 -8.21 -3.78 8.43
N CYS A 61 -7.51 -4.35 9.39
CA CYS A 61 -6.04 -4.35 9.40
C CYS A 61 -5.44 -5.65 8.86
N HIS A 62 -6.27 -6.66 8.57
CA HIS A 62 -5.85 -8.00 8.14
C HIS A 62 -4.86 -8.68 9.10
N TYR A 63 -4.98 -8.39 10.40
CA TYR A 63 -4.15 -8.99 11.43
C TYR A 63 -4.89 -10.17 12.06
N MET A 64 -4.36 -11.39 11.86
CA MET A 64 -4.94 -12.61 12.43
C MET A 64 -4.52 -12.73 13.91
N THR A 65 -5.51 -12.98 14.78
CA THR A 65 -5.27 -13.19 16.21
C THR A 65 -5.62 -14.60 16.62
N SER A 66 -5.04 -15.08 17.73
CA SER A 66 -5.44 -16.37 18.29
C SER A 66 -6.83 -16.28 18.97
N ARG A 67 -7.40 -17.43 19.36
CA ARG A 67 -8.68 -17.43 20.10
C ARG A 67 -8.54 -16.75 21.45
N ASP A 68 -7.45 -17.04 22.17
CA ASP A 68 -7.19 -16.56 23.52
C ASP A 68 -6.19 -15.40 23.48
N LEU A 69 -6.71 -14.18 23.51
CA LEU A 69 -5.89 -12.97 23.40
C LEU A 69 -4.97 -12.79 24.61
N THR A 70 -3.67 -12.91 24.36
CA THR A 70 -2.64 -12.50 25.30
C THR A 70 -2.51 -10.98 25.35
N VAL A 71 -1.94 -10.43 26.43
CA VAL A 71 -1.60 -8.99 26.53
C VAL A 71 -0.72 -8.55 25.36
N HIS A 72 0.18 -9.42 24.91
CA HIS A 72 1.03 -9.16 23.75
C HIS A 72 0.20 -9.00 22.46
N GLU A 73 -0.73 -9.90 22.18
CA GLU A 73 -1.59 -9.80 20.99
C GLU A 73 -2.50 -8.58 21.03
N ILE A 74 -3.01 -8.19 22.20
CA ILE A 74 -3.79 -6.95 22.34
C ILE A 74 -2.94 -5.74 21.94
N ASN A 75 -1.68 -5.68 22.41
CA ASN A 75 -0.77 -4.61 22.03
C ASN A 75 -0.49 -4.60 20.52
N GLN A 76 -0.39 -5.78 19.89
CA GLN A 76 -0.23 -5.89 18.44
C GLN A 76 -1.48 -5.40 17.69
N CYS A 77 -2.69 -5.76 18.14
CA CYS A 77 -3.94 -5.21 17.60
C CYS A 77 -3.93 -3.68 17.66
N ILE A 78 -3.63 -3.10 18.83
CA ILE A 78 -3.59 -1.65 19.03
C ILE A 78 -2.57 -0.99 18.08
N ASN A 79 -1.39 -1.58 17.92
CA ASN A 79 -0.38 -1.09 16.99
C ASN A 79 -0.87 -1.11 15.54
N LYS A 80 -1.50 -2.22 15.11
CA LYS A 80 -2.03 -2.37 13.75
C LYS A 80 -3.20 -1.44 13.45
N ILE A 81 -4.09 -1.24 14.41
CA ILE A 81 -5.19 -0.28 14.30
C ILE A 81 -4.61 1.14 14.18
N THR A 82 -3.64 1.51 15.02
CA THR A 82 -2.99 2.82 14.96
C THR A 82 -2.32 3.05 13.61
N GLU A 83 -1.55 2.07 13.12
CA GLU A 83 -0.89 2.13 11.80
C GLU A 83 -1.93 2.33 10.68
N TYR A 84 -2.98 1.50 10.67
CA TYR A 84 -4.07 1.59 9.71
C TYR A 84 -4.75 2.96 9.75
N THR A 85 -5.21 3.41 10.92
CA THR A 85 -5.99 4.65 11.04
C THR A 85 -5.17 5.87 10.60
N TYR A 86 -3.92 6.00 11.05
CA TYR A 86 -3.10 7.15 10.66
C TYR A 86 -2.72 7.12 9.18
N ARG A 87 -2.46 5.94 8.63
CA ARG A 87 -2.19 5.77 7.20
C ARG A 87 -3.38 6.19 6.35
N ILE A 88 -4.60 5.76 6.72
CA ILE A 88 -5.81 6.02 5.93
C ILE A 88 -6.31 7.45 6.11
N TYR A 89 -6.39 7.95 7.34
CA TYR A 89 -7.12 9.18 7.67
C TYR A 89 -6.22 10.39 7.92
N ARG A 90 -4.89 10.20 8.00
CA ARG A 90 -3.92 11.27 8.24
C ARG A 90 -2.73 11.11 7.31
N SER A 91 -2.95 11.20 5.99
CA SER A 91 -1.96 10.91 4.93
C SER A 91 -0.64 11.71 4.98
N ASN A 92 -0.54 12.76 5.81
CA ASN A 92 0.72 13.48 6.05
C ASN A 92 1.55 12.87 7.20
N TYR A 93 1.02 11.87 7.90
CA TYR A 93 1.73 11.14 8.93
C TYR A 93 2.53 10.03 8.26
N PHE A 94 3.73 10.37 7.77
CA PHE A 94 4.74 9.35 7.54
C PHE A 94 4.99 8.71 8.89
N ILE A 95 4.61 7.44 9.06
CA ILE A 95 5.13 6.63 10.14
C ILE A 95 6.60 6.47 9.79
N VAL A 96 7.44 7.40 10.26
CA VAL A 96 8.82 7.10 10.57
C VAL A 96 8.65 6.02 11.62
N THR A 97 8.73 4.76 11.19
CA THR A 97 8.98 3.68 12.13
C THR A 97 10.22 4.16 12.86
N GLU A 98 10.07 4.53 14.13
CA GLU A 98 11.20 4.66 15.03
C GLU A 98 11.82 3.25 15.09
N ASN A 99 12.55 2.89 14.04
CA ASN A 99 13.64 1.95 14.04
C ASN A 99 14.81 2.67 14.73
N GLY A 100 14.55 3.20 15.92
CA GLY A 100 15.56 3.63 16.87
C GLY A 100 15.90 2.43 17.74
N HIS A 101 16.39 1.37 17.12
CA HIS A 101 17.31 0.39 17.71
C HIS A 101 17.94 -0.40 16.56
N ASP A 102 19.05 0.17 16.08
CA ASP A 102 19.98 -0.34 15.06
C ASP A 102 20.75 -1.61 15.48
N GLU A 103 20.10 -2.62 16.06
CA GLU A 103 20.82 -3.84 16.49
C GLU A 103 20.25 -5.17 15.96
N GLU A 104 19.08 -5.20 15.32
CA GLU A 104 18.49 -6.48 14.85
C GLU A 104 18.47 -6.67 13.31
N ASP A 105 18.67 -5.62 12.50
CA ASP A 105 18.65 -5.77 11.02
C ASP A 105 19.97 -6.32 10.43
N GLN A 106 21.08 -6.28 11.18
CA GLN A 106 22.31 -7.00 10.80
C GLN A 106 22.15 -8.51 10.88
N SER A 107 21.24 -9.02 11.72
CA SER A 107 21.03 -10.46 11.90
C SER A 107 20.56 -11.16 10.61
N PHE A 108 19.71 -10.49 9.81
CA PHE A 108 19.15 -11.11 8.62
C PHE A 108 20.12 -11.09 7.45
N GLU A 109 20.86 -9.98 7.27
CA GLU A 109 21.90 -9.90 6.25
C GLU A 109 23.05 -10.87 6.57
N ASP A 110 23.47 -10.96 7.84
CA ASP A 110 24.51 -11.90 8.27
C ASP A 110 24.07 -13.36 8.15
N GLU A 111 22.82 -13.72 8.48
CA GLU A 111 22.28 -15.06 8.22
C GLU A 111 22.26 -15.40 6.72
N MET A 112 21.89 -14.44 5.87
CA MET A 112 21.85 -14.64 4.42
C MET A 112 23.26 -14.81 3.84
N VAL A 113 24.23 -14.04 4.31
CA VAL A 113 25.65 -14.19 3.93
C VAL A 113 26.18 -15.54 4.41
N HIS A 114 25.85 -15.97 5.62
CA HIS A 114 26.26 -17.27 6.15
C HIS A 114 25.67 -18.44 5.35
N LEU A 115 24.41 -18.33 4.93
CA LEU A 115 23.73 -19.33 4.10
C LEU A 115 24.41 -19.47 2.73
N LEU A 116 24.69 -18.34 2.06
CA LEU A 116 25.37 -18.32 0.77
C LEU A 116 26.81 -18.85 0.86
N HIS A 117 27.52 -18.58 1.95
CA HIS A 117 28.87 -19.11 2.19
C HIS A 117 28.85 -20.63 2.42
N SER A 118 27.79 -21.14 3.05
CA SER A 118 27.60 -22.57 3.31
C SER A 118 27.27 -23.34 2.02
N ILE A 119 26.41 -22.78 1.16
CA ILE A 119 26.12 -23.32 -0.18
C ILE A 119 27.39 -23.34 -1.04
N ARG A 120 28.18 -22.26 -1.00
CA ARG A 120 29.42 -22.15 -1.80
C ARG A 120 30.49 -23.16 -1.38
N ASN A 121 30.62 -23.43 -0.09
CA ASN A 121 31.65 -24.32 0.44
C ASN A 121 31.25 -25.81 0.36
N GLY A 122 29.96 -26.13 0.40
CA GLY A 122 29.45 -27.50 0.33
C GLY A 122 29.69 -28.23 -1.00
N ILE A 123 30.13 -27.53 -2.05
CA ILE A 123 30.30 -28.08 -3.41
C ILE A 123 31.69 -28.74 -3.61
N THR A 124 32.61 -28.67 -2.63
CA THR A 124 34.04 -28.99 -2.87
C THR A 124 34.59 -30.29 -2.29
N SER A 125 33.80 -31.15 -1.63
CA SER A 125 34.29 -32.45 -1.12
C SER A 125 33.98 -33.62 -2.07
N ASN A 126 35.03 -34.26 -2.60
CA ASN A 126 34.96 -35.43 -3.50
C ASN A 126 34.64 -36.77 -2.77
N GLU A 127 34.09 -36.74 -1.56
CA GLU A 127 33.73 -37.94 -0.81
C GLU A 127 32.27 -38.30 -1.06
N ALA A 128 31.99 -39.60 -1.21
CA ALA A 128 30.61 -40.07 -1.40
C ALA A 128 29.77 -39.71 -0.17
N PRO A 129 28.63 -39.02 -0.34
CA PRO A 129 27.83 -38.53 0.78
C PRO A 129 27.25 -39.70 1.57
N THR A 130 27.36 -39.64 2.89
CA THR A 130 26.67 -40.59 3.79
C THR A 130 25.16 -40.31 3.78
N ASN A 131 24.35 -41.30 4.18
CA ASN A 131 22.90 -41.13 4.31
C ASN A 131 22.51 -39.97 5.27
N GLU A 132 23.34 -39.71 6.28
CA GLU A 132 23.15 -38.57 7.20
C GLU A 132 23.43 -37.23 6.50
N MET A 133 24.47 -37.15 5.67
CA MET A 133 24.73 -35.96 4.85
C MET A 133 23.61 -35.70 3.84
N LEU A 134 23.02 -36.77 3.27
CA LEU A 134 21.91 -36.65 2.34
C LEU A 134 20.63 -36.10 3.03
N ALA A 135 20.35 -36.55 4.26
CA ALA A 135 19.24 -36.04 5.06
C ALA A 135 19.43 -34.57 5.44
N ALA A 136 20.65 -34.20 5.87
CA ALA A 136 20.99 -32.81 6.20
C ALA A 136 20.92 -31.87 4.98
N ALA A 137 21.33 -32.35 3.79
CA ALA A 137 21.21 -31.59 2.55
C ALA A 137 19.74 -31.35 2.18
N LEU A 138 18.88 -32.36 2.32
CA LEU A 138 17.44 -32.24 2.06
C LEU A 138 16.77 -31.25 3.02
N GLU A 139 17.13 -31.27 4.30
CA GLU A 139 16.60 -30.33 5.30
C GLU A 139 17.04 -28.89 5.00
N ASN A 140 18.29 -28.70 4.55
CA ASN A 140 18.80 -27.39 4.18
C ASN A 140 18.16 -26.84 2.89
N ASP A 141 17.85 -27.70 1.92
CA ASP A 141 17.11 -27.35 0.71
C ASP A 141 15.67 -26.92 1.04
N MET A 142 14.98 -27.66 1.91
CA MET A 142 13.64 -27.28 2.39
C MET A 142 13.66 -25.95 3.14
N ARG A 143 14.65 -25.71 4.00
CA ARG A 143 14.81 -24.44 4.72
C ARG A 143 15.09 -23.29 3.75
N SER A 144 15.92 -23.50 2.75
CA SER A 144 16.23 -22.51 1.71
C SER A 144 15.00 -22.18 0.86
N ALA A 145 14.21 -23.18 0.48
CA ALA A 145 12.94 -22.98 -0.24
C ALA A 145 11.91 -22.22 0.61
N MET A 146 11.85 -22.49 1.92
CA MET A 146 10.96 -21.79 2.84
C MET A 146 11.37 -20.32 3.06
N LEU A 147 12.68 -20.05 3.17
CA LEU A 147 13.20 -18.68 3.20
C LEU A 147 12.91 -17.93 1.90
N PHE A 148 13.12 -18.57 0.75
CA PHE A 148 12.78 -17.99 -0.55
C PHE A 148 11.28 -17.70 -0.67
N TYR A 149 10.42 -18.63 -0.21
CA TYR A 149 8.98 -18.44 -0.18
C TYR A 149 8.59 -17.27 0.73
N ASN A 150 9.19 -17.13 1.92
CA ASN A 150 8.95 -16.00 2.82
C ASN A 150 9.41 -14.67 2.22
N VAL A 151 10.58 -14.61 1.59
CA VAL A 151 11.06 -13.42 0.87
C VAL A 151 10.10 -13.08 -0.29
N MET A 152 9.66 -14.08 -1.05
CA MET A 152 8.67 -13.88 -2.13
C MET A 152 7.33 -13.42 -1.58
N LEU A 153 6.88 -13.93 -0.43
CA LEU A 153 5.69 -13.46 0.26
C LEU A 153 5.86 -12.04 0.81
N SER A 154 7.04 -11.64 1.29
CA SER A 154 7.33 -10.27 1.73
C SER A 154 7.41 -9.29 0.54
N ILE A 155 7.96 -9.73 -0.60
CA ILE A 155 8.00 -8.96 -1.85
C ILE A 155 6.61 -8.90 -2.49
N ASN A 156 5.77 -9.93 -2.38
CA ASN A 156 4.39 -9.95 -2.89
C ASN A 156 3.39 -9.33 -1.91
N SER A 157 3.71 -9.30 -0.61
CA SER A 157 3.13 -8.41 0.40
C SER A 157 3.64 -6.97 0.20
N ARG A 158 3.86 -6.58 -1.07
CA ARG A 158 3.90 -5.20 -1.50
C ARG A 158 2.59 -4.57 -1.06
N ARG A 159 2.66 -4.02 0.15
CA ARG A 159 1.78 -3.01 0.73
C ARG A 159 1.18 -2.26 -0.43
N GLU A 160 -0.14 -2.26 -0.55
CA GLU A 160 -0.80 -1.29 -1.42
C GLU A 160 -0.24 0.07 -1.00
N ILE A 161 0.69 0.60 -1.80
CA ILE A 161 1.20 1.93 -1.59
C ILE A 161 0.01 2.79 -1.94
N ILE A 162 -0.75 3.17 -0.91
CA ILE A 162 -1.80 4.15 -1.03
C ILE A 162 -1.07 5.44 -1.37
N VAL A 163 -0.95 5.69 -2.67
CA VAL A 163 -0.38 6.93 -3.18
C VAL A 163 -1.38 8.02 -2.78
N PRO A 164 -0.97 9.01 -1.97
CA PRO A 164 -1.86 10.09 -1.60
C PRO A 164 -2.40 10.78 -2.85
N ARG A 165 -3.66 11.20 -2.82
CA ARG A 165 -4.26 11.94 -3.94
C ARG A 165 -3.39 13.16 -4.26
N ARG A 166 -2.99 13.26 -5.52
CA ARG A 166 -2.06 14.28 -6.01
C ARG A 166 -2.85 15.51 -6.40
N LYS A 167 -2.50 16.66 -5.84
CA LYS A 167 -3.07 17.95 -6.26
C LYS A 167 -2.09 18.63 -7.20
N PHE A 168 -2.57 18.98 -8.39
CA PHE A 168 -1.83 19.80 -9.36
C PHE A 168 -2.51 21.18 -9.46
N ASP A 169 -1.72 22.23 -9.68
CA ASP A 169 -2.26 23.54 -10.05
C ASP A 169 -2.58 23.52 -11.55
N ILE A 170 -3.86 23.45 -11.90
CA ILE A 170 -4.34 23.36 -13.28
C ILE A 170 -4.84 24.74 -13.75
N LYS A 171 -4.05 25.38 -14.62
CA LYS A 171 -4.34 26.70 -15.18
C LYS A 171 -4.97 26.57 -16.57
N LEU A 172 -5.98 27.39 -16.82
CA LEU A 172 -6.57 27.55 -18.15
C LEU A 172 -5.86 28.70 -18.86
N GLU A 173 -5.30 28.43 -20.04
CA GLU A 173 -4.66 29.43 -20.89
C GLU A 173 -5.64 29.83 -22.00
N GLU A 174 -6.17 31.04 -21.91
CA GLU A 174 -7.09 31.60 -22.90
C GLU A 174 -6.29 32.25 -24.04
N GLU A 175 -5.76 31.43 -24.95
CA GLU A 175 -5.04 31.93 -26.12
C GLU A 175 -5.87 31.91 -27.39
N LYS A 176 -5.82 33.02 -28.14
CA LYS A 176 -6.30 33.14 -29.52
C LYS A 176 -5.24 32.62 -30.51
N GLU A 177 -4.63 31.48 -30.22
CA GLU A 177 -3.70 30.87 -31.15
C GLU A 177 -4.45 30.19 -32.30
N GLU A 178 -3.87 30.26 -33.49
CA GLU A 178 -4.31 29.46 -34.63
C GLU A 178 -4.15 27.97 -34.30
N GLU A 179 -5.10 27.16 -34.77
CA GLU A 179 -5.08 25.72 -34.57
C GLU A 179 -3.84 25.12 -35.24
N LYS A 180 -2.98 24.47 -34.45
CA LYS A 180 -1.72 23.86 -34.89
C LYS A 180 -1.68 22.42 -34.43
N GLU A 181 -1.13 21.55 -35.27
CA GLU A 181 -0.84 20.18 -34.88
C GLU A 181 0.48 20.12 -34.13
N ILE A 182 0.49 19.43 -32.99
CA ILE A 182 1.64 19.21 -32.12
C ILE A 182 1.79 17.70 -31.93
N GLU A 183 3.00 17.19 -31.99
CA GLU A 183 3.27 15.77 -31.74
C GLU A 183 3.39 15.51 -30.24
N CYS A 184 2.62 14.55 -29.71
CA CYS A 184 2.72 14.15 -28.32
C CYS A 184 4.02 13.39 -28.03
N PHE A 185 4.88 13.84 -27.11
CA PHE A 185 6.16 13.17 -26.82
C PHE A 185 6.05 11.77 -26.18
N ILE A 186 4.83 11.32 -25.83
CA ILE A 186 4.59 10.00 -25.20
C ILE A 186 4.11 8.97 -26.23
N CYS A 187 3.07 9.30 -27.01
CA CYS A 187 2.49 8.38 -28.00
C CYS A 187 2.98 8.64 -29.43
N LEU A 188 3.62 9.78 -29.69
CA LEU A 188 4.09 10.23 -31.01
C LEU A 188 2.96 10.40 -32.03
N GLU A 189 1.73 10.64 -31.55
CA GLU A 189 0.58 10.98 -32.39
C GLU A 189 0.44 12.50 -32.49
N ASN A 190 0.06 12.98 -33.68
CA ASN A 190 -0.30 14.38 -33.89
C ASN A 190 -1.63 14.68 -33.21
N ILE A 191 -1.61 15.68 -32.32
CA ILE A 191 -2.76 16.17 -31.57
C ILE A 191 -2.97 17.65 -31.88
N SER A 192 -4.21 18.11 -31.82
CA SER A 192 -4.50 19.55 -31.89
C SER A 192 -3.91 20.23 -30.65
N ASN A 193 -3.27 21.39 -30.82
CA ASN A 193 -2.76 22.22 -29.74
C ASN A 193 -3.85 22.59 -28.72
N ILE A 194 -5.12 22.55 -29.11
CA ILE A 194 -6.28 22.82 -28.25
C ILE A 194 -6.48 21.70 -27.22
N THR A 195 -6.09 20.47 -27.55
CA THR A 195 -6.27 19.28 -26.70
C THR A 195 -4.98 18.83 -26.01
N CYS A 196 -3.87 19.53 -26.21
CA CYS A 196 -2.61 19.24 -25.53
C CYS A 196 -2.61 19.79 -24.08
N ILE A 197 -1.84 19.12 -23.23
CA ILE A 197 -1.53 19.59 -21.88
C ILE A 197 -0.06 19.95 -21.83
N LYS A 198 0.23 21.18 -21.44
CA LYS A 198 1.59 21.66 -21.23
C LYS A 198 1.98 21.53 -19.77
N GLN A 199 3.12 20.88 -19.52
CA GLN A 199 3.68 20.72 -18.18
C GLN A 199 4.49 21.96 -17.78
N ASN A 200 4.81 22.11 -16.49
CA ASN A 200 5.70 23.16 -15.96
C ASN A 200 7.10 23.17 -16.60
N CYS A 201 7.54 22.07 -17.20
CA CYS A 201 8.79 21.96 -17.96
C CYS A 201 8.63 22.23 -19.47
N SER A 202 7.50 22.81 -19.89
CA SER A 202 7.16 23.15 -21.28
C SER A 202 6.99 21.98 -22.25
N HIS A 203 7.03 20.73 -21.78
CA HIS A 203 6.72 19.57 -22.61
C HIS A 203 5.20 19.39 -22.73
N GLU A 204 4.74 19.08 -23.94
CA GLU A 204 3.32 18.98 -24.29
C GLU A 204 2.93 17.55 -24.64
N CYS A 205 1.87 17.04 -24.02
CA CYS A 205 1.39 15.68 -24.28
C CYS A 205 -0.13 15.62 -24.31
N CYS A 206 -0.63 14.51 -24.86
CA CYS A 206 -2.05 14.22 -24.90
C CYS A 206 -2.59 13.95 -23.47
N ALA A 207 -3.84 14.34 -23.19
CA ALA A 207 -4.44 14.16 -21.87
C ALA A 207 -4.44 12.69 -21.40
N THR A 208 -4.80 11.77 -22.30
CA THR A 208 -4.83 10.34 -22.01
C THR A 208 -3.45 9.79 -21.68
N CYS A 209 -2.41 10.28 -22.36
CA CYS A 209 -1.00 9.92 -22.16
C CYS A 209 -0.52 10.36 -20.77
N LEU A 210 -0.86 11.59 -20.37
CA LEU A 210 -0.51 12.16 -19.07
C LEU A 210 -1.17 11.36 -17.94
N ILE A 211 -2.48 11.10 -18.04
CA ILE A 211 -3.24 10.35 -17.03
C ILE A 211 -2.66 8.96 -16.83
N LYS A 212 -2.38 8.22 -17.92
CA LYS A 212 -1.75 6.90 -17.85
C LYS A 212 -0.38 6.96 -17.16
N THR A 213 0.43 7.95 -17.52
CA THR A 213 1.78 8.13 -16.96
C THR A 213 1.72 8.43 -15.46
N ILE A 214 0.84 9.34 -15.04
CA ILE A 214 0.65 9.69 -13.64
C ILE A 214 0.12 8.48 -12.86
N ASN A 215 -0.89 7.76 -13.36
CA ASN A 215 -1.46 6.60 -12.66
C ASN A 215 -0.49 5.42 -12.55
N ALA A 216 0.42 5.25 -13.51
CA ALA A 216 1.47 4.23 -13.45
C ALA A 216 2.61 4.61 -12.49
N ASP A 217 2.82 5.90 -12.26
CA ASP A 217 3.82 6.40 -11.32
C ASP A 217 3.37 6.13 -9.88
N LYS A 218 4.25 5.56 -9.05
CA LYS A 218 3.98 5.31 -7.62
C LYS A 218 4.58 6.37 -6.70
N ARG A 219 5.30 7.34 -7.26
CA ARG A 219 5.97 8.40 -6.50
C ARG A 219 4.97 9.43 -5.98
N PRO A 220 5.26 10.10 -4.86
CA PRO A 220 4.41 11.18 -4.35
C PRO A 220 4.29 12.34 -5.36
N LYS A 221 5.40 12.70 -6.02
CA LYS A 221 5.43 13.68 -7.12
C LYS A 221 5.77 12.97 -8.44
N PRO A 222 4.86 12.96 -9.43
CA PRO A 222 5.18 12.36 -10.72
C PRO A 222 6.18 13.23 -11.47
N LEU A 223 6.99 12.58 -12.30
CA LEU A 223 8.00 13.25 -13.11
C LEU A 223 7.58 13.26 -14.58
N CYS A 224 7.94 14.33 -15.30
CA CYS A 224 7.83 14.41 -16.75
C CYS A 224 8.50 13.19 -17.40
N ALA A 225 7.84 12.55 -18.38
CA ALA A 225 8.42 11.38 -19.05
C ALA A 225 9.64 11.74 -19.91
N MET A 226 9.71 12.97 -20.41
CA MET A 226 10.81 13.48 -21.26
C MET A 226 12.02 13.93 -20.42
N CYS A 227 11.85 14.96 -19.58
CA CYS A 227 12.98 15.59 -18.86
C CYS A 227 13.12 15.18 -17.40
N ARG A 228 12.23 14.33 -16.86
CA ARG A 228 12.21 13.88 -15.46
C ARG A 228 12.04 14.99 -14.42
N THR A 229 11.69 16.21 -14.82
CA THR A 229 11.32 17.30 -13.89
C THR A 229 10.01 16.97 -13.17
N PRO A 230 9.89 17.21 -11.85
CA PRO A 230 8.63 17.03 -11.12
C PRO A 230 7.50 17.87 -11.71
N ILE A 231 6.34 17.24 -11.89
CA ILE A 231 5.13 17.89 -12.40
C ILE A 231 4.41 18.54 -11.22
N GLU A 232 4.33 19.86 -11.23
CA GLU A 232 3.65 20.65 -10.18
C GLU A 232 2.45 21.41 -10.75
N ASN A 233 2.60 21.94 -11.97
CA ASN A 233 1.58 22.74 -12.64
C ASN A 233 1.27 22.15 -14.02
N LEU A 234 0.00 22.20 -14.39
CA LEU A 234 -0.50 21.82 -15.71
C LEU A 234 -1.20 23.02 -16.33
N VAL A 235 -0.91 23.31 -17.59
CA VAL A 235 -1.58 24.34 -18.38
C VAL A 235 -2.40 23.66 -19.46
N VAL A 236 -3.68 24.01 -19.55
CA VAL A 236 -4.64 23.45 -20.51
C VAL A 236 -5.34 24.58 -21.25
N LYS A 237 -5.70 24.34 -22.51
CA LYS A 237 -6.39 25.34 -23.35
C LYS A 237 -7.91 25.21 -23.34
N THR A 238 -8.45 24.04 -22.97
CA THR A 238 -9.90 23.78 -22.95
C THR A 238 -10.43 23.51 -21.55
N THR A 239 -11.63 24.04 -21.29
CA THR A 239 -12.37 23.82 -20.05
C THR A 239 -12.77 22.36 -19.85
N ASN A 240 -13.08 21.64 -20.93
CA ASN A 240 -13.42 20.22 -20.87
C ASN A 240 -12.28 19.38 -20.28
N ILE A 241 -11.05 19.57 -20.79
CA ILE A 241 -9.87 18.85 -20.28
C ILE A 241 -9.57 19.28 -18.84
N LYS A 242 -9.71 20.57 -18.51
CA LYS A 242 -9.54 21.04 -17.13
C LYS A 242 -10.46 20.29 -16.16
N ASN A 243 -11.74 20.16 -16.50
CA ASN A 243 -12.72 19.49 -15.66
C ASN A 243 -12.40 18.00 -15.51
N GLU A 244 -12.04 17.32 -16.61
CA GLU A 244 -11.63 15.90 -16.59
C GLU A 244 -10.43 15.67 -15.66
N LEU A 245 -9.39 16.50 -15.76
CA LEU A 245 -8.21 16.38 -14.90
C LEU A 245 -8.54 16.70 -13.43
N CYS A 246 -9.39 17.69 -13.18
CA CYS A 246 -9.86 17.99 -11.83
C CYS A 246 -10.61 16.80 -11.22
N GLU A 247 -11.50 16.13 -11.96
CA GLU A 247 -12.25 14.96 -11.46
C GLU A 247 -11.33 13.78 -11.11
N ILE A 248 -10.23 13.59 -11.86
CA ILE A 248 -9.29 12.50 -11.64
C ILE A 248 -8.33 12.81 -10.48
N PHE A 249 -7.93 14.07 -10.30
CA PHE A 249 -6.88 14.46 -9.35
C PHE A 249 -7.40 15.13 -8.06
N THR A 250 -8.70 15.33 -7.90
CA THR A 250 -9.32 15.81 -6.64
C THR A 250 -9.67 14.64 -5.72
#